data_AF-A0A1Q4ACA1-F1
#
_entry.id   AF-A0A1Q4ACA1-F1
#
_cell.length_a   1.000
_cell.length_b   1.000
_cell.length_c   1.000
_cell.angle_alpha   90.00
_cell.angle_beta   90.00
_cell.angle_gamma   90.00
#
_symmetry.space_group_name_H-M   'P 1'
#
loop_
_entity.id
_entity.type
_entity.pdbx_description
1 polymer ?
#
loop_
_entity_poly.entity_id
_entity_poly.type
_entity_poly.pdbx_seq_one_letter_code
_entity_poly.pdbx_strand_id
1 'polypeptide(L)'
;MAVSHASASEEVFKHPKVGGNRLDWCFKFQNGCGEKAANAWCQDQGYKNATSFTKAANVGLTRTIGDSSLCADSHCDSFSQITCFKPPIAAMAALSYYTPTFKGLRLDWCYAWQKQCGKPAAEAFCQSKGHAGVKSFQKAANVGGMTRLISNSQVCDGKCDSFTSIVCE
;
A
#
# COMPACT_ATOMS: atom_id res chain seq x y z
N MET A 1 -19.33 -9.43 23.04
CA MET A 1 -18.93 -9.63 21.63
C MET A 1 -17.56 -9.00 21.47
N ALA A 2 -16.50 -9.81 21.31
CA ALA A 2 -15.14 -9.30 21.21
C ALA A 2 -14.87 -8.84 19.77
N VAL A 3 -14.59 -7.55 19.60
CA VAL A 3 -14.17 -6.99 18.31
C VAL A 3 -12.69 -7.28 18.16
N SER A 4 -12.35 -8.27 17.33
CA SER A 4 -10.97 -8.56 16.96
C SER A 4 -10.43 -7.40 16.15
N HIS A 5 -9.70 -6.50 16.80
CA HIS A 5 -8.93 -5.47 16.12
C HIS A 5 -7.80 -6.16 15.36
N ALA A 6 -7.84 -6.12 14.03
CA ALA A 6 -6.69 -6.47 13.22
C ALA A 6 -5.55 -5.54 13.66
N SER A 7 -4.60 -6.08 14.43
CA SER A 7 -3.44 -5.34 14.90
C SER A 7 -2.35 -5.38 13.84
N ALA A 8 -1.60 -4.30 13.73
CA ALA A 8 -0.36 -4.33 12.97
C ALA A 8 0.58 -5.35 13.60
N SER A 9 1.25 -6.15 12.78
CA SER A 9 2.19 -7.17 13.26
C SER A 9 3.59 -6.87 12.78
N GLU A 10 4.55 -7.05 13.68
CA GLU A 10 5.98 -7.09 13.33
C GLU A 10 6.44 -8.55 13.36
N GLU A 11 7.27 -8.91 12.39
CA GLU A 11 7.88 -10.23 12.33
C GLU A 11 9.39 -10.14 12.14
N VAL A 12 10.09 -10.96 12.90
CA VAL A 12 11.55 -10.99 12.94
C VAL A 12 12.06 -12.15 12.11
N PHE A 13 12.78 -11.82 11.04
CA PHE A 13 13.41 -12.78 10.16
C PHE A 13 14.91 -12.84 10.41
N LYS A 14 15.37 -14.01 10.87
CA LYS A 14 16.80 -14.28 11.05
C LYS A 14 17.38 -14.79 9.75
N HIS A 15 18.54 -14.26 9.39
CA HIS A 15 19.35 -14.73 8.26
C HIS A 15 18.55 -14.76 6.94
N PRO A 16 17.90 -13.64 6.55
CA PRO A 16 17.03 -13.56 5.39
C PRO A 16 17.76 -14.02 4.12
N LYS A 17 16.99 -14.66 3.24
CA LYS A 17 17.49 -15.23 2.00
C LYS A 17 16.72 -14.71 0.79
N VAL A 18 17.39 -14.66 -0.34
CA VAL A 18 16.79 -14.39 -1.66
C VAL A 18 17.37 -15.40 -2.66
N GLY A 19 16.49 -16.10 -3.38
CA GLY A 19 16.89 -17.16 -4.32
C GLY A 19 17.80 -18.23 -3.69
N GLY A 20 17.52 -18.62 -2.43
CA GLY A 20 18.26 -19.65 -1.69
C GLY A 20 19.56 -19.20 -0.99
N ASN A 21 20.11 -18.04 -1.37
CA ASN A 21 21.34 -17.48 -0.80
C ASN A 21 21.03 -16.41 0.26
N ARG A 22 22.02 -16.09 1.11
CA ARG A 22 21.91 -14.98 2.07
C ARG A 22 21.63 -13.68 1.32
N LEU A 23 20.66 -12.90 1.80
CA LEU A 23 20.38 -11.57 1.26
C LEU A 23 21.61 -10.68 1.46
N ASP A 24 22.10 -10.08 0.38
CA ASP A 24 23.18 -9.10 0.42
C ASP A 24 22.75 -7.84 1.17
N TRP A 25 23.68 -7.22 1.91
CA TRP A 25 23.43 -5.97 2.62
C TRP A 25 22.95 -4.84 1.70
N CYS A 26 23.26 -4.90 0.40
CA CYS A 26 22.89 -3.90 -0.59
C CYS A 26 21.83 -4.37 -1.59
N PHE A 27 21.00 -3.42 -2.02
CA PHE A 27 19.92 -3.66 -2.97
C PHE A 27 20.49 -4.04 -4.34
N LYS A 28 21.56 -3.35 -4.74
CA LYS A 28 22.51 -3.73 -5.79
C LYS A 28 23.91 -3.52 -5.22
N PHE A 29 24.97 -4.07 -5.81
CA PHE A 29 26.31 -3.91 -5.24
C PHE A 29 26.67 -2.45 -5.00
N GLN A 30 27.08 -2.17 -3.76
CA GLN A 30 27.44 -0.85 -3.27
C GLN A 30 26.37 0.23 -3.47
N ASN A 31 25.11 -0.14 -3.74
CA ASN A 31 24.01 0.78 -3.99
C ASN A 31 22.77 0.39 -3.17
N GLY A 32 22.30 1.33 -2.35
CA GLY A 32 21.09 1.14 -1.56
C GLY A 32 21.27 0.08 -0.49
N CYS A 33 22.29 0.26 0.35
CA CYS A 33 22.63 -0.66 1.41
C CYS A 33 21.82 -0.42 2.69
N GLY A 34 21.59 -1.48 3.47
CA GLY A 34 20.78 -1.45 4.67
C GLY A 34 19.29 -1.28 4.34
N GLU A 35 18.75 -0.08 4.55
CA GLU A 35 17.31 0.16 4.54
C GLU A 35 16.63 -0.20 3.20
N LYS A 36 17.21 0.22 2.06
CA LYS A 36 16.60 -0.06 0.75
C LYS A 36 16.51 -1.56 0.46
N ALA A 37 17.57 -2.31 0.77
CA ALA A 37 17.61 -3.76 0.61
C ALA A 37 16.64 -4.45 1.59
N ALA A 38 16.61 -4.01 2.84
CA ALA A 38 15.71 -4.55 3.86
C ALA A 38 14.24 -4.31 3.52
N ASN A 39 13.89 -3.11 3.07
CA ASN A 39 12.53 -2.76 2.62
C ASN A 39 12.11 -3.60 1.42
N ALA A 40 12.97 -3.72 0.40
CA ALA A 40 12.69 -4.55 -0.76
C ALA A 40 12.46 -6.01 -0.37
N TRP A 41 13.25 -6.53 0.58
CA TRP A 41 13.09 -7.90 1.06
C TRP A 41 11.79 -8.10 1.83
N CYS A 42 11.44 -7.19 2.75
CA CYS A 42 10.14 -7.25 3.43
C CYS A 42 8.96 -7.20 2.45
N GLN A 43 9.06 -6.40 1.38
CA GLN A 43 8.05 -6.32 0.32
C GLN A 43 7.92 -7.64 -0.45
N ASP A 44 9.04 -8.27 -0.79
CA ASP A 44 9.08 -9.59 -1.41
C ASP A 44 8.44 -10.67 -0.51
N GLN A 45 8.55 -10.53 0.81
CA GLN A 45 7.88 -11.41 1.78
C GLN A 45 6.40 -11.04 2.06
N GLY A 46 5.84 -10.02 1.40
CA GLY A 46 4.43 -9.61 1.58
C GLY A 46 4.17 -8.75 2.82
N TYR A 47 5.19 -8.03 3.29
CA TYR A 47 5.13 -6.99 4.32
C TYR A 47 5.27 -5.62 3.65
N LYS A 48 5.00 -4.53 4.38
CA LYS A 48 5.04 -3.17 3.80
C LYS A 48 6.48 -2.64 3.69
N ASN A 49 7.25 -2.76 4.77
CA ASN A 49 8.61 -2.26 4.90
C ASN A 49 9.32 -2.90 6.10
N ALA A 50 10.63 -2.69 6.21
CA ALA A 50 11.38 -3.01 7.41
C ALA A 50 11.20 -1.91 8.47
N THR A 51 11.15 -2.27 9.75
CA THR A 51 11.17 -1.33 10.88
C THR A 51 12.51 -1.35 11.61
N SER A 52 13.26 -2.44 11.52
CA SER A 52 14.64 -2.54 11.98
C SER A 52 15.41 -3.61 11.23
N PHE A 53 16.73 -3.50 11.20
CA PHE A 53 17.61 -4.49 10.59
C PHE A 53 19.00 -4.40 11.20
N THR A 54 19.75 -5.49 11.14
CA THR A 54 21.12 -5.56 11.68
C THR A 54 22.04 -6.22 10.67
N LYS A 55 23.24 -5.66 10.52
CA LYS A 55 24.26 -6.15 9.58
C LYS A 55 24.97 -7.39 10.14
N ALA A 56 25.20 -8.38 9.29
CA ALA A 56 26.12 -9.49 9.52
C ALA A 56 27.31 -9.31 8.56
N ALA A 57 28.50 -9.11 9.10
CA ALA A 57 29.68 -8.84 8.27
C ALA A 57 30.37 -10.13 7.80
N ASN A 58 31.01 -10.08 6.63
CA ASN A 58 31.89 -11.14 6.10
C ASN A 58 31.25 -12.55 6.11
N VAL A 59 30.03 -12.69 5.60
CA VAL A 59 29.26 -13.95 5.67
C VAL A 59 29.55 -14.90 4.51
N GLY A 60 30.39 -14.52 3.55
CA GLY A 60 30.61 -15.26 2.32
C GLY A 60 29.48 -15.05 1.30
N LEU A 61 29.03 -16.11 0.65
CA LEU A 61 28.09 -16.02 -0.48
C LEU A 61 26.78 -15.28 -0.15
N THR A 62 26.55 -14.14 -0.82
CA THR A 62 25.31 -13.35 -0.76
C THR A 62 24.70 -13.12 -2.14
N ARG A 63 23.42 -12.73 -2.16
CA ARG A 63 22.68 -12.35 -3.38
C ARG A 63 21.95 -11.02 -3.17
N THR A 64 22.11 -10.09 -4.10
CA THR A 64 21.37 -8.82 -4.11
C THR A 64 19.91 -9.05 -4.52
N ILE A 65 18.98 -8.28 -3.95
CA ILE A 65 17.55 -8.41 -4.27
C ILE A 65 17.12 -7.58 -5.49
N GLY A 66 17.86 -6.53 -5.83
CA GLY A 66 17.49 -5.60 -6.91
C GLY A 66 17.84 -6.06 -8.32
N ASP A 67 18.79 -6.98 -8.47
CA ASP A 67 19.21 -7.52 -9.76
C ASP A 67 19.72 -8.99 -9.70
N SER A 68 19.55 -9.66 -8.56
CA SER A 68 19.97 -11.06 -8.36
C SER A 68 21.46 -11.34 -8.51
N SER A 69 22.32 -10.33 -8.47
CA SER A 69 23.77 -10.47 -8.53
C SER A 69 24.32 -11.24 -7.32
N LEU A 70 25.40 -12.00 -7.52
CA LEU A 70 26.04 -12.82 -6.48
C LEU A 70 27.37 -12.23 -6.05
N CYS A 71 27.57 -12.06 -4.74
CA CYS A 71 28.87 -11.76 -4.17
C CYS A 71 29.40 -13.05 -3.56
N ALA A 72 30.55 -13.52 -4.04
CA ALA A 72 31.13 -14.80 -3.67
C ALA A 72 32.45 -14.66 -2.87
N ASP A 73 32.79 -13.44 -2.46
CA ASP A 73 33.96 -13.14 -1.63
C ASP A 73 33.70 -13.37 -0.14
N SER A 74 34.77 -13.55 0.63
CA SER A 74 34.69 -13.65 2.11
C SER A 74 34.19 -12.36 2.76
N HIS A 75 34.29 -11.22 2.08
CA HIS A 75 33.97 -9.89 2.59
C HIS A 75 32.53 -9.44 2.32
N CYS A 76 31.71 -10.27 1.70
CA CYS A 76 30.33 -9.90 1.44
C CYS A 76 29.54 -9.85 2.75
N ASP A 77 28.73 -8.81 2.89
CA ASP A 77 27.91 -8.57 4.07
C ASP A 77 26.46 -8.96 3.82
N SER A 78 25.77 -9.41 4.86
CA SER A 78 24.35 -9.76 4.83
C SER A 78 23.62 -9.11 5.99
N PHE A 79 22.36 -9.45 6.17
CA PHE A 79 21.57 -9.10 7.34
C PHE A 79 21.62 -10.25 8.34
N SER A 80 21.95 -9.99 9.61
CA SER A 80 21.76 -10.98 10.68
C SER A 80 20.26 -11.16 10.96
N GLN A 81 19.52 -10.05 10.94
CA GLN A 81 18.08 -9.98 11.15
C GLN A 81 17.46 -8.81 10.37
N ILE A 82 16.23 -9.00 9.90
CA ILE A 82 15.31 -7.94 9.47
C ILE A 82 14.00 -8.10 10.22
N THR A 83 13.47 -7.00 10.77
CA THR A 83 12.11 -6.93 11.32
C THR A 83 11.21 -6.27 10.28
N CYS A 84 10.21 -6.99 9.82
CA CYS A 84 9.25 -6.52 8.82
C CYS A 84 7.91 -6.15 9.46
N PHE A 85 7.32 -5.07 8.98
CA PHE A 85 6.02 -4.57 9.43
C PHE A 85 4.91 -4.93 8.45
N LYS A 86 3.88 -5.60 8.95
CA LYS A 86 2.64 -5.86 8.24
C LYS A 86 1.54 -4.97 8.82
N PRO A 87 1.00 -4.02 8.04
CA PRO A 87 -0.19 -3.30 8.45
C PRO A 87 -1.33 -4.30 8.62
N PRO A 88 -2.29 -4.03 9.50
CA PRO A 88 -3.48 -4.86 9.59
C PRO A 88 -4.22 -4.84 8.26
N ILE A 89 -4.89 -5.95 7.92
CA ILE A 89 -5.56 -6.13 6.63
C ILE A 89 -6.57 -5.00 6.36
N ALA A 90 -7.22 -4.47 7.41
CA ALA A 90 -8.08 -3.29 7.33
C ALA A 90 -7.35 -2.03 6.83
N ALA A 91 -6.09 -1.84 7.21
CA ALA A 91 -5.27 -0.71 6.78
C ALA A 91 -4.69 -0.86 5.36
N MET A 92 -4.52 -2.09 4.86
CA MET A 92 -4.01 -2.34 3.50
C MET A 92 -5.11 -2.38 2.43
N ALA A 93 -6.32 -2.82 2.76
CA ALA A 93 -7.31 -3.15 1.75
C ALA A 93 -7.96 -1.92 1.06
N ALA A 94 -7.97 -0.73 1.66
CA ALA A 94 -8.88 0.31 1.15
C ALA A 94 -8.72 1.74 1.70
N LEU A 95 -7.52 2.17 2.07
CA LEU A 95 -7.34 3.56 2.47
C LEU A 95 -7.14 4.53 1.31
N SER A 96 -7.04 4.12 0.05
CA SER A 96 -6.93 5.09 -1.06
C SER A 96 -7.53 4.55 -2.35
N TYR A 97 -8.54 5.24 -2.84
CA TYR A 97 -9.24 4.95 -4.09
C TYR A 97 -9.01 6.09 -5.06
N TYR A 98 -8.22 5.84 -6.10
CA TYR A 98 -8.01 6.79 -7.19
C TYR A 98 -9.10 6.63 -8.25
N THR A 99 -9.64 7.74 -8.73
CA THR A 99 -10.77 7.77 -9.69
C THR A 99 -11.86 6.77 -9.30
N PRO A 100 -12.39 6.84 -8.06
CA PRO A 100 -13.24 5.81 -7.49
C PRO A 100 -14.47 5.57 -8.38
N THR A 101 -14.85 4.30 -8.54
CA THR A 101 -16.02 3.90 -9.33
C THR A 101 -17.10 3.28 -8.44
N PHE A 102 -18.34 3.59 -8.76
CA PHE A 102 -19.54 3.01 -8.17
C PHE A 102 -20.37 2.35 -9.27
N LYS A 103 -20.56 1.03 -9.16
CA LYS A 103 -21.28 0.20 -10.15
C LYS A 103 -20.83 0.48 -11.60
N GLY A 104 -19.51 0.44 -11.84
CA GLY A 104 -18.90 0.54 -13.16
C GLY A 104 -18.78 1.94 -13.76
N LEU A 105 -19.32 2.99 -13.11
CA LEU A 105 -19.12 4.38 -13.51
C LEU A 105 -18.31 5.13 -12.45
N ARG A 106 -17.67 6.24 -12.83
CA ARG A 106 -17.01 7.11 -11.86
C ARG A 106 -18.02 7.57 -10.80
N LEU A 107 -17.63 7.53 -9.54
CA LEU A 107 -18.45 8.05 -8.45
C LEU A 107 -18.65 9.55 -8.66
N ASP A 108 -19.90 9.99 -8.61
CA ASP A 108 -20.24 11.41 -8.68
C ASP A 108 -19.78 12.15 -7.41
N TRP A 109 -19.38 13.41 -7.57
CA TRP A 109 -18.99 14.28 -6.46
C TRP A 109 -20.10 14.46 -5.41
N CYS A 110 -21.36 14.33 -5.82
CA CYS A 110 -22.52 14.47 -4.96
C CYS A 110 -23.11 13.11 -4.54
N TYR A 111 -23.63 13.05 -3.31
CA TYR A 111 -24.29 11.85 -2.81
C TYR A 111 -25.62 11.62 -3.55
N ALA A 112 -26.37 12.71 -3.76
CA ALA A 112 -27.58 12.80 -4.55
C ALA A 112 -27.51 14.03 -5.47
N TRP A 113 -28.45 14.18 -6.42
CA TRP A 113 -28.40 15.25 -7.43
C TRP A 113 -28.21 16.64 -6.81
N GLN A 114 -27.02 17.23 -7.06
CA GLN A 114 -26.63 18.55 -6.55
C GLN A 114 -26.83 18.70 -5.03
N LYS A 115 -26.75 17.59 -4.28
CA LYS A 115 -26.98 17.54 -2.83
C LYS A 115 -25.88 16.73 -2.15
N GLN A 116 -25.48 17.21 -0.97
CA GLN A 116 -24.55 16.50 -0.08
C GLN A 116 -23.25 16.10 -0.80
N CYS A 117 -22.58 17.10 -1.39
CA CYS A 117 -21.40 16.88 -2.21
C CYS A 117 -20.09 16.91 -1.44
N GLY A 118 -19.07 16.23 -1.99
CA GLY A 118 -17.78 16.04 -1.34
C GLY A 118 -17.87 15.00 -0.22
N LYS A 119 -17.73 15.45 1.03
CA LYS A 119 -17.60 14.55 2.20
C LYS A 119 -18.71 13.50 2.30
N PRO A 120 -20.01 13.83 2.21
CA PRO A 120 -21.06 12.82 2.40
C PRO A 120 -21.06 11.73 1.32
N ALA A 121 -20.75 12.08 0.07
CA ALA A 121 -20.65 11.11 -1.02
C ALA A 121 -19.42 10.21 -0.83
N ALA A 122 -18.31 10.77 -0.35
CA ALA A 122 -17.09 10.03 -0.07
C ALA A 122 -17.26 9.08 1.15
N GLU A 123 -17.96 9.51 2.20
CA GLU A 123 -18.32 8.67 3.34
C GLU A 123 -19.19 7.49 2.92
N ALA A 124 -20.27 7.75 2.15
CA ALA A 124 -21.13 6.69 1.63
C ALA A 124 -20.34 5.70 0.77
N PHE A 125 -19.36 6.18 -0.01
CA PHE A 125 -18.48 5.32 -0.78
C PHE A 125 -17.60 4.47 0.12
N CYS A 126 -16.95 5.06 1.12
CA CYS A 126 -16.14 4.33 2.09
C CYS A 126 -16.96 3.27 2.85
N GLN A 127 -18.17 3.61 3.29
CA GLN A 127 -19.11 2.68 3.92
C GLN A 127 -19.49 1.54 2.97
N SER A 128 -19.73 1.82 1.68
CA SER A 128 -20.01 0.78 0.66
C SER A 128 -18.84 -0.18 0.44
N LYS A 129 -17.64 0.21 0.87
CA LYS A 129 -16.41 -0.58 0.81
C LYS A 129 -16.05 -1.22 2.17
N GLY A 130 -16.91 -1.07 3.18
CA GLY A 130 -16.72 -1.63 4.53
C GLY A 130 -15.88 -0.78 5.48
N HIS A 131 -15.69 0.52 5.20
CA HIS A 131 -14.94 1.45 6.05
C HIS A 131 -15.87 2.24 6.96
N ALA A 132 -15.34 2.71 8.09
CA ALA A 132 -16.12 3.46 9.07
C ALA A 132 -16.33 4.91 8.62
N GLY A 133 -15.37 5.49 7.88
CA GLY A 133 -15.44 6.89 7.48
C GLY A 133 -14.55 7.26 6.31
N VAL A 134 -14.46 8.58 6.09
CA VAL A 134 -13.55 9.20 5.12
C VAL A 134 -12.56 10.09 5.85
N LYS A 135 -11.28 9.86 5.58
CA LYS A 135 -10.16 10.65 6.08
C LYS A 135 -9.87 11.86 5.21
N SER A 136 -9.85 11.69 3.89
CA SER A 136 -9.65 12.79 2.94
C SER A 136 -10.20 12.46 1.56
N PHE A 137 -10.42 13.48 0.72
CA PHE A 137 -10.89 13.32 -0.65
C PHE A 137 -10.48 14.52 -1.50
N GLN A 138 -10.36 14.32 -2.81
CA GLN A 138 -10.01 15.37 -3.78
C GLN A 138 -11.02 15.39 -4.91
N LYS A 139 -11.45 16.59 -5.32
CA LYS A 139 -12.39 16.80 -6.42
C LYS A 139 -11.69 16.67 -7.78
N ALA A 140 -12.35 16.02 -8.72
CA ALA A 140 -12.07 16.07 -10.14
C ALA A 140 -13.20 16.86 -10.81
N ALA A 141 -12.92 18.07 -11.29
CA ALA A 141 -13.94 18.91 -11.91
C ALA A 141 -14.13 18.57 -13.40
N ASN A 142 -15.36 18.64 -13.89
CA ASN A 142 -15.72 18.49 -15.31
C ASN A 142 -15.05 17.29 -15.99
N VAL A 143 -15.25 16.08 -15.47
CA VAL A 143 -14.50 14.88 -15.90
C VAL A 143 -14.84 14.38 -17.30
N GLY A 144 -15.67 15.10 -18.05
CA GLY A 144 -15.96 14.86 -19.48
C GLY A 144 -16.71 13.56 -19.79
N GLY A 145 -17.03 12.76 -18.78
CA GLY A 145 -17.71 11.47 -18.90
C GLY A 145 -18.80 11.29 -17.85
N MET A 146 -19.49 10.15 -17.93
CA MET A 146 -20.61 9.86 -17.04
C MET A 146 -20.16 9.53 -15.62
N THR A 147 -20.83 10.12 -14.63
CA THR A 147 -20.66 9.80 -13.22
C THR A 147 -21.95 9.19 -12.66
N ARG A 148 -21.85 8.50 -11.52
CA ARG A 148 -22.98 7.85 -10.86
C ARG A 148 -23.11 8.30 -9.42
N LEU A 149 -24.31 8.77 -9.06
CA LEU A 149 -24.69 9.10 -7.69
C LEU A 149 -24.77 7.82 -6.86
N ILE A 150 -24.22 7.87 -5.65
CA ILE A 150 -24.20 6.69 -4.77
C ILE A 150 -25.53 6.43 -4.07
N SER A 151 -26.33 7.47 -3.82
CA SER A 151 -27.63 7.36 -3.12
C SER A 151 -28.65 6.49 -3.85
N ASN A 152 -28.76 6.63 -5.17
CA ASN A 152 -29.82 5.98 -5.95
C ASN A 152 -29.35 5.52 -7.33
N SER A 153 -28.04 5.51 -7.59
CA SER A 153 -27.45 5.06 -8.85
C SER A 153 -27.86 5.87 -10.10
N GLN A 154 -28.46 7.05 -9.96
CA GLN A 154 -28.70 7.93 -11.11
C GLN A 154 -27.38 8.37 -11.76
N VAL A 155 -27.41 8.57 -13.08
CA VAL A 155 -26.24 8.90 -13.90
C VAL A 155 -26.27 10.38 -14.26
N CYS A 156 -25.14 11.06 -14.08
CA CYS A 156 -24.88 12.36 -14.68
C CYS A 156 -24.13 12.15 -15.99
N ASP A 157 -24.59 12.82 -17.05
CA ASP A 157 -24.09 12.71 -18.42
C ASP A 157 -23.69 14.07 -19.03
N GLY A 158 -23.76 15.15 -18.26
CA GLY A 158 -23.38 16.51 -18.66
C GLY A 158 -22.05 16.98 -18.05
N LYS A 159 -22.06 18.19 -17.47
CA LYS A 159 -20.90 18.73 -16.74
C LYS A 159 -20.83 18.12 -15.35
N CYS A 160 -20.26 16.91 -15.28
CA CYS A 160 -20.20 16.13 -14.06
C CYS A 160 -18.84 16.30 -13.37
N ASP A 161 -18.90 16.35 -12.04
CA ASP A 161 -17.74 16.31 -11.18
C ASP A 161 -17.62 14.92 -10.55
N SER A 162 -16.40 14.51 -10.26
CA SER A 162 -16.09 13.23 -9.63
C SER A 162 -15.03 13.44 -8.55
N PHE A 163 -14.50 12.35 -8.02
CA PHE A 163 -13.34 12.35 -7.15
C PHE A 163 -12.09 12.01 -7.95
N THR A 164 -10.98 12.69 -7.66
CA THR A 164 -9.63 12.28 -8.06
C THR A 164 -9.15 11.16 -7.14
N SER A 165 -9.39 11.32 -5.83
CA SER A 165 -9.04 10.34 -4.81
C SER A 165 -10.02 10.39 -3.63
N ILE A 166 -10.23 9.25 -2.98
CA ILE A 166 -10.89 9.12 -1.67
C ILE A 166 -10.01 8.26 -0.77
N VAL A 167 -9.78 8.73 0.44
CA VAL A 167 -9.04 8.03 1.49
C VAL A 167 -10.03 7.67 2.59
N CYS A 168 -10.29 6.38 2.79
CA CYS A 168 -11.20 5.88 3.83
C CYS A 168 -10.46 5.66 5.17
N GLU A 169 -11.20 5.47 6.26
CA GLU A 169 -10.68 5.10 7.60
C GLU A 169 -11.62 4.17 8.37
#